data_AF-A0A268AG66-F1
#
_entry.id   AF-A0A268AG66-F1
#
_cell.length_a   1.000
_cell.length_b   1.000
_cell.length_c   1.000
_cell.angle_alpha   90.00
_cell.angle_beta   90.00
_cell.angle_gamma   90.00
#
_symmetry.space_group_name_H-M   'P 1'
#
loop_
_entity.id
_entity.type
_entity.pdbx_description
1 polymer ?
#
loop_
_entity_poly.entity_id
_entity_poly.type
_entity_poly.pdbx_seq_one_letter_code
_entity_poly.pdbx_strand_id
1 'polypeptide(L)'
;MAFLWFKTDTEAKRDDYLKLYNELEEVKAEHDKLVSEAESYFSSYKGTVPCMAQDAIPSNDFMPAQERLNKKLTEYLDNEKEYRSKLVTASDRAYERYLHYKRKAMEEAKED
;
A
#
# COMPACT_ATOMS: atom_id res chain seq x y z
N MET A 1 -20.81 40.98 11.80
CA MET A 1 -21.60 40.07 10.93
C MET A 1 -20.84 39.81 9.63
N ALA A 2 -19.82 38.93 9.62
CA ALA A 2 -19.13 38.51 8.38
C ALA A 2 -18.21 37.27 8.53
N PHE A 3 -18.51 36.29 9.38
CA PHE A 3 -17.64 35.10 9.58
C PHE A 3 -18.29 33.76 9.16
N LEU A 4 -19.36 33.78 8.35
CA LEU A 4 -20.15 32.58 8.06
C LEU A 4 -19.90 31.93 6.68
N TRP A 5 -18.84 32.28 5.94
CA TRP A 5 -18.64 31.74 4.58
C TRP A 5 -17.27 31.15 4.26
N PHE A 6 -16.29 31.20 5.18
CA PHE A 6 -14.97 30.59 4.98
C PHE A 6 -14.68 29.60 6.10
N LYS A 7 -14.31 28.37 5.75
CA LYS A 7 -13.76 27.38 6.70
C LYS A 7 -12.58 27.99 7.43
N THR A 8 -12.42 27.68 8.72
CA THR A 8 -11.20 28.08 9.43
C THR A 8 -10.00 27.30 8.87
N ASP A 9 -8.79 27.85 9.02
CA ASP A 9 -7.55 27.14 8.62
C ASP A 9 -7.45 25.75 9.27
N THR A 10 -7.98 25.61 10.48
CA THR A 10 -8.03 24.33 11.22
C THR A 10 -9.01 23.36 10.57
N GLU A 11 -10.18 23.81 10.13
CA GLU A 11 -11.15 22.99 9.40
C GLU A 11 -10.64 22.58 8.01
N ALA A 12 -9.95 23.49 7.31
CA ALA A 12 -9.31 23.16 6.03
C ALA A 12 -8.27 22.04 6.22
N LYS A 13 -7.37 22.18 7.21
CA LYS A 13 -6.38 21.14 7.53
C LYS A 13 -7.01 19.81 7.94
N ARG A 14 -8.10 19.84 8.72
CA ARG A 14 -8.85 18.62 9.07
C ARG A 14 -9.28 17.88 7.81
N ASP A 15 -9.90 18.60 6.86
CA ASP A 15 -10.43 17.99 5.65
C ASP A 15 -9.31 17.50 4.72
N ASP A 16 -8.20 18.23 4.63
CA ASP A 16 -7.02 17.81 3.88
C ASP A 16 -6.42 16.51 4.41
N TYR A 17 -6.27 16.38 5.74
CA TYR A 17 -5.77 15.14 6.35
C TYR A 17 -6.75 13.98 6.21
N LEU A 18 -8.06 14.23 6.22
CA LEU A 18 -9.07 13.20 5.95
C LEU A 18 -8.99 12.72 4.50
N LYS A 19 -8.85 13.65 3.56
CA LYS A 19 -8.68 13.32 2.14
C LYS A 19 -7.40 12.50 1.93
N LEU A 20 -6.28 12.93 2.49
CA LEU A 20 -5.01 12.20 2.43
C LEU A 20 -5.14 10.79 3.02
N TYR A 21 -5.82 10.64 4.15
CA TYR A 21 -6.08 9.32 4.74
C TYR A 21 -6.85 8.41 3.78
N ASN A 22 -7.93 8.93 3.17
CA ASN A 22 -8.72 8.15 2.21
C ASN A 22 -7.90 7.75 0.98
N GLU A 23 -7.12 8.68 0.41
CA GLU A 23 -6.23 8.40 -0.73
C GLU A 23 -5.20 7.31 -0.37
N LEU A 24 -4.62 7.36 0.84
CA LEU A 24 -3.67 6.35 1.30
C LEU A 24 -4.33 4.99 1.51
N GLU A 25 -5.56 4.93 2.02
CA GLU A 25 -6.31 3.68 2.15
C GLU A 25 -6.69 3.08 0.79
N GLU A 26 -7.06 3.90 -0.19
CA GLU A 26 -7.30 3.46 -1.58
C GLU A 26 -6.04 2.86 -2.20
N VAL A 27 -4.91 3.57 -2.13
CA VAL A 27 -3.63 3.08 -2.64
C VAL A 27 -3.19 1.80 -1.91
N LYS A 28 -3.41 1.71 -0.59
CA LYS A 28 -3.11 0.50 0.18
C LYS A 28 -3.97 -0.69 -0.28
N ALA A 29 -5.26 -0.46 -0.54
CA ALA A 29 -6.15 -1.52 -1.03
C ALA A 29 -5.77 -1.99 -2.44
N GLU A 30 -5.39 -1.06 -3.32
CA GLU A 30 -4.90 -1.40 -4.66
C GLU A 30 -3.58 -2.17 -4.59
N HIS A 31 -2.65 -1.75 -3.73
CA HIS A 31 -1.39 -2.45 -3.48
C HIS A 31 -1.62 -3.89 -3.01
N ASP A 32 -2.47 -4.07 -1.98
CA ASP A 32 -2.81 -5.38 -1.44
C ASP A 32 -3.42 -6.30 -2.52
N LYS A 33 -4.28 -5.74 -3.38
CA LYS A 33 -4.85 -6.47 -4.52
C LYS A 33 -3.79 -6.92 -5.52
N LEU A 34 -2.93 -6.00 -5.98
CA LEU A 34 -1.91 -6.29 -6.99
C LEU A 34 -0.88 -7.31 -6.49
N VAL A 35 -0.45 -7.20 -5.23
CA VAL A 35 0.46 -8.16 -4.60
C VAL A 35 -0.20 -9.53 -4.48
N SER A 36 -1.45 -9.59 -4.04
CA SER A 36 -2.19 -10.85 -3.93
C SER A 36 -2.38 -11.54 -5.29
N GLU A 37 -2.69 -10.78 -6.34
CA GLU A 37 -2.78 -11.30 -7.71
C GLU A 37 -1.42 -11.85 -8.19
N ALA A 38 -0.32 -11.12 -7.95
CA ALA A 38 1.02 -11.56 -8.31
C ALA A 38 1.44 -12.84 -7.58
N GLU A 39 1.17 -12.93 -6.27
CA GLU A 39 1.42 -14.14 -5.47
C GLU A 39 0.60 -15.33 -5.97
N SER A 40 -0.67 -15.10 -6.32
CA SER A 40 -1.57 -16.12 -6.88
C SER A 40 -1.06 -16.66 -8.22
N TYR A 41 -0.67 -15.77 -9.15
CA TYR A 41 -0.08 -16.17 -10.43
C TYR A 41 1.24 -16.92 -10.24
N PHE A 42 2.09 -16.47 -9.32
CA PHE A 42 3.37 -17.12 -9.05
C PHE A 42 3.21 -18.51 -8.43
N SER A 43 2.27 -18.66 -7.49
CA SER A 43 1.93 -19.94 -6.87
C SER A 43 1.37 -20.92 -7.91
N SER A 44 0.44 -20.43 -8.76
CA SER A 44 -0.13 -21.21 -9.86
C SER A 44 0.95 -21.67 -10.83
N TYR A 45 1.84 -20.76 -11.24
CA TYR A 45 3.00 -21.08 -12.08
C TYR A 45 3.84 -22.20 -11.46
N LYS A 46 4.27 -22.06 -10.20
CA LYS A 46 5.05 -23.08 -9.50
C LYS A 46 4.34 -24.44 -9.45
N GLY A 47 3.03 -24.46 -9.26
CA GLY A 47 2.23 -25.69 -9.26
C GLY A 47 2.11 -26.37 -10.63
N THR A 48 2.19 -25.58 -11.72
CA THR A 48 2.10 -26.09 -13.10
C THR A 48 3.44 -26.50 -13.71
N VAL A 49 4.57 -26.06 -13.12
CA VAL A 49 5.89 -26.41 -13.63
C VAL A 49 6.12 -27.92 -13.44
N PRO A 50 6.30 -28.69 -14.53
CA PRO A 50 6.54 -30.11 -14.43
C PRO A 50 7.92 -30.37 -13.81
N CYS A 51 8.00 -31.44 -13.02
CA CYS A 51 9.28 -31.93 -12.49
C CYS A 51 10.12 -32.46 -13.67
N MET A 52 11.15 -31.72 -14.07
CA MET A 52 12.06 -32.11 -15.15
C MET A 52 13.35 -32.72 -14.57
N ALA A 53 13.88 -33.75 -15.24
CA ALA A 53 15.20 -34.29 -14.91
C ALA A 53 16.28 -33.23 -15.21
N GLN A 54 17.13 -32.97 -14.23
CA GLN A 54 18.05 -31.83 -14.22
C GLN A 54 19.17 -31.93 -15.28
N ASP A 55 19.40 -33.14 -15.80
CA ASP A 55 20.43 -33.52 -16.76
C ASP A 55 19.91 -33.68 -18.20
N ALA A 56 18.60 -33.56 -18.43
CA ALA A 56 18.01 -33.61 -19.77
C ALA A 56 18.13 -32.25 -20.50
N ILE A 57 18.38 -32.26 -21.80
CA ILE A 57 18.26 -31.04 -22.63
C ILE A 57 16.76 -30.84 -22.93
N PRO A 58 16.17 -29.64 -22.73
CA PRO A 58 16.80 -28.34 -22.46
C PRO A 58 16.82 -27.90 -20.98
N SER A 59 16.57 -28.80 -20.03
CA SER A 59 16.45 -28.49 -18.60
C SER A 59 17.71 -27.85 -18.00
N ASN A 60 18.91 -28.20 -18.48
CA ASN A 60 20.17 -27.64 -18.00
C ASN A 60 20.28 -26.11 -18.19
N ASP A 61 19.73 -25.56 -19.28
CA ASP A 61 19.71 -24.09 -19.52
C ASP A 61 18.47 -23.43 -18.93
N PHE A 62 17.35 -24.16 -18.95
CA PHE A 62 16.05 -23.65 -18.50
C PHE A 62 15.97 -23.52 -16.97
N MET A 63 16.42 -24.52 -16.21
CA MET A 63 16.28 -24.54 -14.75
C MET A 63 17.05 -23.41 -14.06
N PRO A 64 18.33 -23.10 -14.40
CA PRO A 64 19.04 -21.98 -13.78
C PRO A 64 18.39 -20.62 -14.10
N ALA A 65 17.89 -20.44 -15.33
CA ALA A 65 17.20 -19.22 -15.72
C ALA A 65 15.88 -19.06 -14.95
N GLN A 66 15.12 -20.15 -14.80
CA GLN A 66 13.89 -20.21 -14.02
C GLN A 66 14.14 -19.89 -12.55
N GLU A 67 15.14 -20.52 -11.92
CA GLU A 67 15.47 -20.30 -10.52
C GLU A 67 15.88 -18.84 -10.26
N ARG A 68 16.69 -18.25 -11.15
CA ARG A 68 17.07 -16.84 -11.08
C ARG A 68 15.86 -15.91 -11.15
N LEU A 69 14.92 -16.16 -12.06
CA LEU A 69 13.71 -15.34 -12.19
C LEU A 69 12.77 -15.52 -10.98
N ASN A 70 12.60 -16.75 -10.50
CA ASN A 70 11.83 -17.04 -9.30
C ASN A 70 12.39 -16.30 -8.07
N LYS A 71 13.72 -16.29 -7.92
CA LYS A 71 14.39 -15.56 -6.85
C LYS A 71 14.16 -14.06 -6.97
N LYS A 72 14.35 -13.49 -8.16
CA LYS A 72 14.13 -12.05 -8.41
C LYS A 72 12.70 -11.63 -8.11
N LEU A 73 11.71 -12.44 -8.49
CA LEU A 73 10.30 -12.16 -8.21
C LEU A 73 10.00 -12.28 -6.70
N THR A 74 10.56 -13.27 -6.02
CA THR A 74 10.41 -13.42 -4.56
C THR A 74 10.99 -12.22 -3.83
N GLU A 75 12.20 -11.78 -4.18
CA GLU A 75 12.83 -10.58 -3.61
C GLU A 75 12.00 -9.31 -3.88
N TYR A 76 11.41 -9.19 -5.07
CA TYR A 76 10.52 -8.08 -5.40
C TYR A 76 9.27 -8.07 -4.51
N LEU A 77 8.58 -9.21 -4.38
CA LEU A 77 7.39 -9.33 -3.53
C LEU A 77 7.71 -9.09 -2.04
N ASP A 78 8.90 -9.46 -1.58
CA ASP A 78 9.34 -9.14 -0.22
C ASP A 78 9.56 -7.65 -0.02
N ASN A 79 10.14 -6.94 -1.00
CA ASN A 79 10.26 -5.47 -0.95
C ASN A 79 8.88 -4.78 -0.95
N GLU A 80 7.89 -5.34 -1.65
CA GLU A 80 6.52 -4.80 -1.63
C GLU A 80 5.89 -4.83 -0.24
N LYS A 81 6.25 -5.80 0.63
CA LYS A 81 5.81 -5.81 2.03
C LYS A 81 6.36 -4.63 2.82
N GLU A 82 7.56 -4.16 2.50
CA GLU A 82 8.13 -2.94 3.11
C GLU A 82 7.36 -1.70 2.68
N TYR A 83 7.02 -1.57 1.39
CA TYR A 83 6.20 -0.47 0.90
C TYR A 83 4.80 -0.47 1.51
N ARG A 84 4.18 -1.64 1.66
CA ARG A 84 2.92 -1.79 2.40
C ARG A 84 3.02 -1.28 3.84
N SER A 85 4.09 -1.61 4.55
CA SER A 85 4.33 -1.13 5.92
C SER A 85 4.45 0.40 5.98
N LYS A 86 5.10 1.00 4.99
CA LYS A 86 5.19 2.47 4.85
C LYS A 86 3.81 3.10 4.59
N LEU A 87 2.98 2.48 3.74
CA LEU A 87 1.60 2.94 3.50
C LEU A 87 0.74 2.89 4.76
N VAL A 88 0.79 1.79 5.53
CA VAL A 88 0.10 1.68 6.82
C VAL A 88 0.54 2.80 7.77
N THR A 89 1.85 2.97 7.94
CA THR A 89 2.39 4.01 8.82
C THR A 89 1.97 5.41 8.39
N ALA A 90 1.94 5.68 7.08
CA ALA A 90 1.52 6.97 6.55
C ALA A 90 0.02 7.21 6.77
N SER A 91 -0.82 6.19 6.55
CA SER A 91 -2.27 6.24 6.76
C SER A 91 -2.61 6.52 8.23
N ASP A 92 -1.98 5.78 9.15
CA ASP A 92 -2.18 5.97 10.59
C ASP A 92 -1.83 7.40 11.02
N ARG A 93 -0.69 7.92 10.56
CA ARG A 93 -0.25 9.30 10.86
C ARG A 93 -1.19 10.35 10.26
N ALA A 94 -1.72 10.13 9.06
CA ALA A 94 -2.69 11.03 8.44
C ALA A 94 -3.98 11.07 9.27
N TYR A 95 -4.45 9.91 9.73
CA TYR A 95 -5.64 9.81 10.57
C TYR A 95 -5.44 10.45 11.95
N GLU A 96 -4.29 10.25 12.59
CA GLU A 96 -3.94 10.93 13.85
C GLU A 96 -3.98 12.46 13.70
N ARG A 97 -3.44 12.98 12.60
CA ARG A 97 -3.48 14.43 12.31
C ARG A 97 -4.89 14.93 12.04
N TYR A 98 -5.70 14.17 11.30
CA TYR A 98 -7.13 14.45 11.16
C TYR A 98 -7.81 14.59 12.53
N LEU A 99 -7.59 13.63 13.43
CA LEU A 99 -8.18 13.66 14.78
C LEU A 99 -7.69 14.86 15.60
N HIS A 100 -6.42 15.24 15.47
CA HIS A 100 -5.87 16.43 16.10
C HIS A 100 -6.60 17.70 15.64
N TYR A 101 -6.68 17.95 14.33
CA TYR A 101 -7.35 19.13 13.79
C TYR A 101 -8.87 19.11 14.00
N LYS A 102 -9.49 17.92 14.01
CA LYS A 102 -10.90 17.76 14.39
C LYS A 102 -11.16 18.22 15.82
N ARG A 103 -10.32 17.83 16.77
CA ARG A 103 -10.42 18.28 18.18
C ARG A 103 -10.23 19.79 18.29
N LYS A 104 -9.20 20.31 17.63
CA LYS A 104 -8.90 21.74 17.65
C LYS A 104 -10.06 22.59 17.07
N ALA A 105 -10.67 22.16 15.97
CA ALA A 105 -11.83 22.86 15.40
C ALA A 105 -13.03 22.87 16.36
N MET A 106 -13.24 21.80 17.14
CA MET A 106 -14.30 21.76 18.15
C MET A 106 -14.01 22.64 19.37
N GLU A 107 -12.75 22.91 19.67
CA GLU A 107 -12.34 23.83 20.73
C GLU A 107 -12.55 25.28 20.26
N GLU A 108 -12.08 25.62 19.06
CA GLU A 108 -12.30 26.94 18.42
C GLU A 108 -13.80 27.29 18.37
N ALA A 109 -14.66 26.35 17.96
CA ALA A 109 -16.11 26.56 17.88
C ALA A 109 -16.84 26.69 19.23
N LYS A 110 -16.16 26.42 20.37
CA LYS A 110 -16.72 26.63 21.72
C LYS A 110 -16.28 27.96 22.33
N GLU A 111 -15.19 28.54 21.81
CA GLU A 111 -14.64 29.81 22.26
C GLU A 111 -15.27 31.01 21.53
N ASP A 112 -15.84 30.77 20.33
CA ASP A 112 -16.68 31.69 19.55
C ASP A 112 -18.15 31.76 20.03
#